data_AF-A0A7X6AT15-F1
#
_entry.id   AF-A0A7X6AT15-F1
#
_cell.length_a   1.000
_cell.length_b   1.000
_cell.length_c   1.000
_cell.angle_alpha   90.00
_cell.angle_beta   90.00
_cell.angle_gamma   90.00
#
_symmetry.space_group_name_H-M   'P 1'
#
loop_
_entity.id
_entity.type
_entity.pdbx_description
1 polymer ?
#
loop_
_entity_poly.entity_id
_entity_poly.type
_entity_poly.pdbx_seq_one_letter_code
_entity_poly.pdbx_strand_id
1 'polypeptide(L)'
;GGDPDFGAYAEVEEELGDLLLQVVFHATLAAEAGAFDVEEVAEGIRRKLVRRHPHVFGDVVADDPDVVIANWEHLKAEEKERSSLMDDIPEALPSIARADKMQRRA
;
A
#
# COMPACT_ATOMS: atom_id res chain seq x y z
N GLY A 1 -5.20 -29.11 12.49
CA GLY A 1 -4.04 -28.25 12.25
C GLY A 1 -3.41 -28.73 10.97
N GLY A 2 -3.46 -27.92 9.93
CA GLY A 2 -2.69 -28.18 8.71
C GLY A 2 -1.26 -27.75 8.98
N ASP A 3 -0.31 -28.63 8.71
CA ASP A 3 1.11 -28.28 8.70
C ASP A 3 1.32 -27.18 7.66
N PRO A 4 2.06 -26.10 7.95
CA PRO A 4 2.32 -25.07 6.95
C PRO A 4 3.07 -25.68 5.76
N ASP A 5 2.56 -25.45 4.56
CA ASP A 5 3.23 -25.84 3.32
C ASP A 5 4.47 -24.97 3.13
N PHE A 6 5.60 -25.43 3.66
CA PHE A 6 6.88 -24.73 3.60
C PHE A 6 7.38 -24.49 2.16
N GLY A 7 6.93 -25.28 1.18
CA GLY A 7 7.25 -25.07 -0.23
C GLY A 7 6.55 -23.84 -0.80
N ALA A 8 5.27 -23.65 -0.46
CA ALA A 8 4.51 -22.47 -0.84
C ALA A 8 5.07 -21.17 -0.22
N TYR A 9 5.58 -21.24 1.02
CA TYR A 9 6.21 -20.07 1.64
C TYR A 9 7.53 -19.66 0.98
N ALA A 10 8.30 -20.61 0.43
CA ALA A 10 9.53 -20.30 -0.30
C ALA A 10 9.25 -19.58 -1.62
N GLU A 11 8.23 -20.01 -2.36
CA GLU A 11 7.79 -19.33 -3.60
C GLU A 11 7.26 -17.92 -3.31
N VAL A 12 6.49 -17.75 -2.23
CA VAL A 12 6.04 -16.42 -1.79
C VAL A 12 7.21 -15.53 -1.37
N GLU A 13 8.23 -16.07 -0.70
CA GLU A 13 9.43 -15.32 -0.33
C GLU A 13 10.18 -14.82 -1.57
N GLU A 14 10.32 -15.66 -2.60
CA GLU A 14 10.94 -15.30 -3.88
C GLU A 14 10.18 -14.16 -4.58
N GLU A 15 8.86 -14.28 -4.72
CA GLU A 15 8.01 -13.25 -5.34
C GLU A 15 8.02 -11.92 -4.56
N LEU A 16 8.06 -11.97 -3.22
CA LEU A 16 8.22 -10.78 -2.39
C LEU A 16 9.61 -10.14 -2.57
N GLY A 17 10.64 -10.96 -2.79
CA GLY A 17 11.99 -10.50 -3.14
C GLY A 17 12.01 -9.73 -4.45
N ASP A 18 11.36 -10.26 -5.49
CA ASP A 18 11.26 -9.60 -6.80
C ASP A 18 10.48 -8.29 -6.73
N LEU A 19 9.38 -8.26 -5.96
CA LEU A 19 8.64 -7.03 -5.72
C LEU A 19 9.50 -5.98 -5.00
N LEU A 20 10.27 -6.40 -3.99
CA LEU A 20 11.17 -5.51 -3.26
C LEU A 20 12.30 -5.00 -4.18
N LEU A 21 12.84 -5.85 -5.05
CA LEU A 21 13.82 -5.46 -6.06
C LEU A 21 13.29 -4.35 -6.96
N GLN A 22 12.03 -4.45 -7.41
CA GLN A 22 11.40 -3.39 -8.20
C GLN A 22 11.36 -2.06 -7.43
N VAL A 23 11.01 -2.07 -6.14
CA VAL A 23 10.97 -0.86 -5.29
C VAL A 23 12.37 -0.23 -5.18
N VAL A 24 13.38 -1.03 -4.85
CA VAL A 24 14.77 -0.56 -4.72
C VAL A 24 15.29 0.00 -6.03
N PHE A 25 14.99 -0.65 -7.16
CA PHE A 25 15.41 -0.19 -8.48
C PHE A 25 14.85 1.20 -8.81
N HIS A 26 13.54 1.41 -8.61
CA HIS A 26 12.90 2.70 -8.88
C HIS A 26 13.39 3.79 -7.91
N ALA A 27 13.58 3.47 -6.63
CA ALA A 27 14.13 4.41 -5.65
C ALA A 27 15.57 4.81 -6.00
N THR A 28 16.38 3.89 -6.52
CA THR A 28 17.75 4.19 -6.97
C THR A 28 17.74 5.16 -8.15
N LEU A 29 16.91 4.91 -9.17
CA LEU A 29 16.78 5.83 -10.32
C LEU A 29 16.27 7.22 -9.89
N ALA A 30 15.32 7.26 -8.94
CA ALA A 30 14.82 8.51 -8.38
C ALA A 30 15.91 9.27 -7.60
N ALA A 31 16.76 8.56 -6.86
CA ALA A 31 17.87 9.15 -6.11
C ALA A 31 18.93 9.74 -7.05
N GLU A 32 19.26 9.03 -8.14
CA GLU A 32 20.17 9.55 -9.19
C GLU A 32 19.62 10.83 -9.86
N ALA A 33 18.29 10.93 -9.98
CA ALA A 33 17.62 12.13 -10.47
C ALA A 33 17.48 13.24 -9.40
N GLY A 34 17.95 13.02 -8.17
CA GLY A 34 17.81 13.95 -7.05
C GLY A 34 16.36 14.16 -6.58
N ALA A 35 15.47 13.19 -6.82
CA ALA A 35 14.05 13.29 -6.51
C ALA A 35 13.71 12.75 -5.11
N PHE A 36 13.91 11.44 -4.90
CA PHE A 36 13.76 10.79 -3.60
C PHE A 36 14.56 9.49 -3.54
N ASP A 37 14.80 8.95 -2.35
CA ASP A 37 15.50 7.68 -2.15
C ASP A 37 14.66 6.60 -1.42
N VAL A 38 15.28 5.45 -1.15
CA VAL A 38 14.62 4.32 -0.49
C VAL A 38 14.27 4.61 0.97
N GLU A 39 15.01 5.48 1.65
CA GLU A 39 14.73 5.89 3.03
C GLU A 39 13.45 6.70 3.07
N GLU A 40 13.27 7.63 2.13
CA GLU A 40 12.05 8.43 2.01
C GLU A 40 10.81 7.57 1.67
N VAL A 41 10.98 6.54 0.83
CA VAL A 41 9.92 5.55 0.55
C VAL A 41 9.53 4.80 1.83
N ALA A 42 10.51 4.30 2.58
CA ALA A 42 10.28 3.57 3.84
C ALA A 42 9.60 4.46 4.89
N GLU A 43 10.05 5.71 5.02
CA GLU A 43 9.45 6.70 5.92
C GLU A 43 8.01 7.03 5.52
N GLY A 44 7.73 7.15 4.22
CA GLY A 44 6.37 7.32 3.70
C GLY A 44 5.43 6.19 4.12
N ILE A 45 5.89 4.94 4.04
CA ILE A 45 5.13 3.76 4.49
C ILE A 45 4.96 3.78 6.01
N ARG A 46 6.03 4.06 6.78
CA ARG A 46 5.99 4.13 8.24
C ARG A 46 4.95 5.15 8.71
N ARG A 47 4.93 6.36 8.14
CA ARG A 47 3.94 7.39 8.47
C ARG A 47 2.52 6.95 8.16
N LYS A 48 2.28 6.34 6.99
CA LYS A 48 0.97 5.79 6.63
C LYS A 48 0.52 4.71 7.61
N LEU A 49 1.43 3.83 8.02
CA LEU A 49 1.15 2.72 8.92
C LEU A 49 0.76 3.21 10.32
N VAL A 50 1.51 4.17 10.87
CA VAL A 50 1.19 4.82 12.15
C VAL A 50 -0.15 5.56 12.06
N ARG A 51 -0.34 6.38 11.02
CA ARG A 51 -1.56 7.20 10.86
C ARG A 51 -2.82 6.36 10.70
N ARG A 52 -2.76 5.24 9.96
CA ARG A 52 -3.91 4.38 9.71
C ARG A 52 -4.22 3.42 10.86
N HIS A 53 -3.29 3.22 11.80
CA HIS A 53 -3.50 2.35 12.96
C HIS A 53 -3.26 3.10 14.28
N PRO A 54 -4.03 4.16 14.56
CA PRO A 54 -3.89 4.92 15.81
C PRO A 54 -4.19 4.08 17.06
N HIS A 55 -4.89 2.95 16.88
CA HIS A 55 -5.17 1.97 17.94
C HIS A 55 -4.02 0.99 18.22
N VAL A 56 -3.05 0.87 17.29
CA VAL A 56 -1.82 0.09 17.49
C VAL A 56 -0.67 0.98 17.95
N PHE A 57 -0.60 2.21 17.45
CA PHE A 57 0.57 3.09 17.61
C PHE A 57 0.29 4.40 18.40
N GLY A 58 -0.94 4.62 18.84
CA GLY A 58 -1.34 5.80 19.62
C GLY A 58 -2.25 5.43 20.79
N ASP A 59 -2.88 6.44 21.41
CA ASP A 59 -3.66 6.28 22.66
C ASP A 59 -5.14 5.92 22.42
N VAL A 60 -5.54 5.63 21.18
CA VAL A 60 -6.94 5.33 20.85
C VAL A 60 -7.25 3.88 21.22
N VAL A 61 -7.99 3.68 22.30
CA VAL A 61 -8.53 2.35 22.63
C VAL A 61 -9.73 2.08 21.73
N ALA A 62 -9.62 1.07 20.87
CA ALA A 62 -10.74 0.56 20.08
C ALA A 62 -11.05 -0.86 20.56
N ASP A 63 -12.12 -1.00 21.33
CA ASP A 63 -12.54 -2.28 21.94
C ASP A 63 -13.21 -3.24 20.93
N ASP A 64 -13.45 -2.77 19.70
CA ASP A 64 -14.17 -3.51 18.65
C ASP A 64 -13.41 -3.48 17.30
N PRO A 65 -13.08 -4.66 16.72
CA PRO A 65 -12.44 -4.78 15.41
C PRO A 65 -13.20 -4.08 14.26
N ASP A 66 -14.53 -4.03 14.30
CA ASP A 66 -15.33 -3.41 13.24
C ASP A 66 -15.18 -1.87 13.26
N VAL A 67 -15.04 -1.30 14.46
CA VAL A 67 -14.77 0.14 14.67
C VAL A 67 -13.35 0.49 14.20
N VAL A 68 -12.38 -0.42 14.39
CA VAL A 68 -11.01 -0.26 13.87
C VAL A 68 -11.00 -0.18 12.34
N ILE A 69 -11.70 -1.11 11.67
CA ILE A 69 -11.74 -1.18 10.20
C ILE A 69 -12.45 0.04 9.62
N ALA A 70 -13.56 0.47 10.22
CA ALA A 70 -14.29 1.66 9.79
C ALA A 70 -13.43 2.94 9.89
N ASN A 71 -12.72 3.11 11.01
CA ASN A 71 -11.79 4.23 11.19
C ASN A 71 -10.61 4.17 10.20
N TRP A 72 -10.10 2.98 9.91
CA TRP A 72 -9.02 2.78 8.93
C TRP A 72 -9.44 3.18 7.51
N GLU A 73 -10.61 2.74 7.04
CA GLU A 73 -11.14 3.13 5.73
C GLU A 73 -11.44 4.64 5.66
N HIS A 74 -11.95 5.23 6.74
CA HIS A 74 -12.18 6.68 6.82
C HIS A 74 -10.86 7.47 6.67
N LEU A 75 -9.85 7.13 7.47
CA LEU A 75 -8.52 7.77 7.42
C LEU A 75 -7.81 7.58 6.08
N LYS A 76 -8.06 6.47 5.39
CA LYS A 76 -7.58 6.18 4.03
C LYS A 76 -8.33 6.98 2.96
N ALA A 77 -9.61 7.30 3.17
CA ALA A 77 -10.40 8.14 2.27
C ALA A 77 -10.04 9.64 2.42
N GLU A 78 -9.77 10.11 3.63
CA GLU A 78 -9.31 11.49 3.90
C GLU A 78 -7.93 11.77 3.30
N GLU A 79 -7.05 10.76 3.27
CA GLU A 79 -5.72 10.86 2.62
C GLU A 79 -5.80 11.04 1.09
N LYS A 80 -6.98 10.84 0.50
CA LYS A 80 -7.28 11.05 -0.92
C LYS A 80 -7.90 12.42 -1.19
N GLU A 81 -7.55 13.46 -0.43
CA GLU A 81 -7.86 14.84 -0.83
C GLU A 81 -7.39 15.11 -2.27
N ARG A 82 -8.34 15.58 -3.08
CA ARG A 82 -8.53 15.26 -4.49
C ARG A 82 -7.83 16.26 -5.41
N SER A 83 -7.00 15.80 -6.36
CA SER A 83 -6.65 16.58 -7.57
C SER A 83 -7.47 16.20 -8.81
N SER A 84 -7.97 14.98 -8.92
CA SER A 84 -8.75 14.55 -10.10
C SER A 84 -9.35 13.15 -9.90
N LEU A 85 -10.61 12.94 -10.30
CA LEU A 85 -11.28 11.64 -10.30
C LEU A 85 -10.64 10.62 -11.28
N MET A 86 -9.74 11.09 -12.16
CA MET A 86 -9.15 10.32 -13.26
C MET A 86 -7.63 10.10 -13.15
N ASP A 87 -6.92 10.72 -12.19
CA ASP A 87 -5.45 10.56 -12.01
C ASP A 87 -5.05 9.18 -11.46
N ASP A 88 -6.00 8.44 -10.89
CA ASP A 88 -5.75 7.23 -10.11
C ASP A 88 -5.84 5.94 -10.94
N ILE A 89 -5.91 6.09 -12.27
CA ILE A 89 -5.80 4.99 -13.21
C ILE A 89 -4.52 5.20 -14.02
N PRO A 90 -3.40 4.56 -13.61
CA PRO A 90 -2.20 4.50 -14.43
C PRO A 90 -2.56 4.27 -15.88
N GLU A 91 -2.10 5.13 -16.79
CA GLU A 91 -2.28 4.93 -18.23
C GLU A 91 -1.70 3.59 -18.69
N ALA A 92 -0.71 3.09 -17.96
CA ALA A 92 -0.07 1.80 -18.15
C ALA A 92 -0.88 0.58 -17.64
N LEU A 93 -2.04 0.76 -17.00
CA LEU A 93 -2.87 -0.38 -16.59
C LEU A 93 -3.43 -1.10 -17.83
N PRO A 94 -3.30 -2.44 -17.90
CA PRO A 94 -3.99 -3.24 -18.91
C PRO A 94 -5.48 -2.91 -18.95
N SER A 95 -6.04 -2.77 -20.16
CA SER A 95 -7.37 -2.22 -20.43
C SER A 95 -8.50 -2.86 -19.62
N ILE A 96 -8.40 -4.16 -19.32
CA ILE A 96 -9.39 -4.92 -18.55
C ILE A 96 -9.35 -4.55 -17.05
N ALA A 97 -8.15 -4.46 -16.45
CA ALA A 97 -8.00 -4.06 -15.05
C ALA A 97 -8.42 -2.59 -14.82
N ARG A 98 -8.17 -1.75 -15.84
CA ARG A 98 -8.66 -0.37 -15.90
C ARG A 98 -10.20 -0.32 -15.93
N ALA A 99 -10.84 -1.15 -16.75
CA ALA A 99 -12.30 -1.22 -16.83
C ALA A 99 -12.97 -1.72 -15.53
N ASP A 100 -12.42 -2.75 -14.88
CA ASP A 100 -12.93 -3.24 -13.58
C ASP A 100 -12.81 -2.14 -12.50
N LYS A 101 -11.68 -1.43 -12.46
CA LYS A 101 -11.45 -0.32 -11.51
C LYS A 101 -12.40 0.85 -11.77
N MET A 102 -12.74 1.14 -13.04
CA MET A 102 -13.75 2.15 -13.39
C MET A 102 -15.16 1.71 -12.98
N GLN A 103 -15.53 0.46 -13.24
CA GLN A 103 -16.87 -0.07 -12.97
C GLN A 103 -17.17 -0.17 -11.47
N ARG A 104 -16.18 -0.51 -10.63
CA ARG A 104 -16.36 -0.55 -9.17
C ARG A 104 -16.50 0.84 -8.51
N ARG A 105 -16.20 1.91 -9.26
CA ARG A 105 -16.23 3.30 -8.76
C ARG A 105 -17.44 4.11 -9.26
N ALA A 106 -18.18 3.60 -10.25
CA ALA A 106 -19.46 4.16 -10.71
C ALA A 106 -20.62 3.56 -9.90
#